data_AF-A0A915P1A2-F1
#
_entry.id   AF-A0A915P1A2-F1
#
_cell.length_a   1.000
_cell.length_b   1.000
_cell.length_c   1.000
_cell.angle_alpha   90.00
_cell.angle_beta   90.00
_cell.angle_gamma   90.00
#
_symmetry.space_group_name_H-M   'P 1'
#
loop_
_entity.id
_entity.type
_entity.pdbx_description
1 polymer ?
#
loop_
_entity_poly.entity_id
_entity_poly.type
_entity_poly.pdbx_seq_one_letter_code
_entity_poly.pdbx_strand_id
1 'polypeptide(L)'
;MTAKAIVHSLAYLFDEFKDAFEQDVNDFQSLRELGKKLALSFGVDNIKNREALATIHHDGIKYALKLDVRKPKNAQERFENFAFFEILQEFSPKLHRQDKLAVLKYLDKNCKQDDQINEDDDNWKTFLLYRNSLAKTE
;
A
#
# COMPACT_ATOMS: atom_id res chain seq x y z
N MET A 1 -14.52 2.13 13.30
CA MET A 1 -14.23 2.25 11.86
C MET A 1 -13.74 0.88 11.39
N THR A 2 -14.28 0.31 10.30
CA THR A 2 -13.86 -1.01 9.83
C THR A 2 -12.56 -0.90 9.01
N ALA A 3 -11.79 -1.99 8.92
CA ALA A 3 -10.55 -2.04 8.14
C ALA A 3 -10.73 -1.61 6.68
N LYS A 4 -11.87 -2.01 6.07
CA LYS A 4 -12.26 -1.61 4.72
C LYS A 4 -12.49 -0.11 4.58
N ALA A 5 -13.14 0.51 5.57
CA ALA A 5 -13.33 1.95 5.57
C ALA A 5 -12.00 2.69 5.64
N ILE A 6 -11.05 2.22 6.47
CA ILE A 6 -9.71 2.82 6.59
C ILE A 6 -9.01 2.85 5.23
N VAL A 7 -8.86 1.69 4.58
CA VAL A 7 -8.12 1.60 3.32
C VAL A 7 -8.82 2.34 2.17
N HIS A 8 -10.16 2.30 2.10
CA HIS A 8 -10.92 3.07 1.11
C HIS A 8 -10.78 4.58 1.33
N SER A 9 -10.81 5.05 2.58
CA SER A 9 -10.62 6.48 2.88
C SER A 9 -9.21 6.94 2.55
N LEU A 10 -8.18 6.13 2.83
CA LEU A 10 -6.81 6.45 2.44
C LEU A 10 -6.65 6.48 0.91
N ALA A 11 -7.24 5.52 0.19
CA ALA A 11 -7.22 5.49 -1.27
C ALA A 11 -7.94 6.71 -1.87
N TYR A 12 -9.11 7.05 -1.34
CA TYR A 12 -9.86 8.24 -1.77
C TYR A 12 -9.04 9.54 -1.57
N LEU A 13 -8.44 9.72 -0.39
CA LEU A 13 -7.59 10.89 -0.12
C LEU A 13 -6.33 10.91 -1.00
N PHE A 14 -5.80 9.75 -1.36
CA PHE A 14 -4.66 9.66 -2.28
C PHE A 14 -5.06 10.05 -3.71
N ASP A 15 -6.24 9.63 -4.19
CA ASP A 15 -6.77 10.05 -5.49
C ASP A 15 -7.01 11.58 -5.53
N GLU A 16 -7.59 12.15 -4.47
CA GLU A 16 -7.76 13.62 -4.34
C GLU A 16 -6.40 14.36 -4.36
N PHE A 17 -5.38 13.81 -3.69
CA PHE A 17 -4.01 14.35 -3.75
C PHE A 17 -3.44 14.32 -5.18
N LYS A 18 -3.69 13.23 -5.92
CA LYS A 18 -3.20 13.09 -7.30
C LYS A 18 -3.83 14.10 -8.25
N ASP A 19 -5.13 14.34 -8.07
CA ASP A 19 -5.93 15.22 -8.92
C ASP A 19 -5.74 16.71 -8.57
N ALA A 20 -5.16 17.02 -7.41
CA ALA A 20 -4.82 18.38 -7.03
C ALA A 20 -3.76 18.97 -7.99
N PHE A 21 -4.09 20.11 -8.61
CA PHE A 21 -3.23 20.81 -9.58
C PHE A 21 -1.87 21.25 -9.00
N GLU A 22 -1.77 21.38 -7.67
CA GLU A 22 -0.55 21.70 -6.94
C GLU A 22 -0.23 20.54 -5.99
N GLN A 23 0.54 19.56 -6.45
CA GLN A 23 1.05 18.48 -5.61
C GLN A 23 2.12 19.05 -4.66
N ASP A 24 1.72 19.54 -3.49
CA ASP A 24 2.67 19.89 -2.44
C ASP A 24 3.18 18.60 -1.77
N VAL A 25 4.51 18.46 -1.65
CA VAL A 25 5.17 17.40 -0.87
C VAL A 25 4.62 17.34 0.56
N ASN A 26 4.18 18.49 1.10
CA ASN A 26 3.56 18.59 2.42
C ASN A 26 2.22 17.86 2.52
N ASP A 27 1.44 17.79 1.44
CA ASP A 27 0.12 17.13 1.43
C ASP A 27 0.26 15.61 1.44
N PHE A 28 1.18 15.08 0.61
CA PHE A 28 1.48 13.65 0.64
C PHE A 28 2.08 13.21 1.99
N GLN A 29 2.97 14.04 2.57
CA GLN A 29 3.51 13.77 3.90
C GLN A 29 2.41 13.76 4.97
N SER A 30 1.43 14.66 4.87
CA SER A 30 0.28 14.70 5.78
C SER A 30 -0.58 13.44 5.67
N LEU A 31 -0.80 12.93 4.44
CA LEU A 31 -1.49 11.66 4.21
C LEU A 31 -0.73 10.46 4.78
N ARG A 32 0.61 10.45 4.65
CA ARG A 32 1.46 9.42 5.26
C ARG A 32 1.35 9.44 6.79
N GLU A 33 1.42 10.61 7.41
CA GLU A 33 1.27 10.77 8.86
C GLU A 33 -0.12 10.33 9.35
N LEU A 34 -1.18 10.55 8.55
CA LEU A 34 -2.50 9.97 8.82
C LEU A 34 -2.46 8.44 8.80
N GLY A 35 -1.86 7.84 7.79
CA GLY A 35 -1.65 6.39 7.70
C GLY A 35 -0.94 5.84 8.94
N LYS A 36 0.14 6.49 9.37
CA LYS A 36 0.89 6.15 10.58
C LYS A 36 0.05 6.25 11.85
N LYS A 37 -0.72 7.32 12.04
CA LYS A 37 -1.65 7.47 13.19
C LYS A 37 -2.70 6.35 13.21
N LEU A 38 -3.24 5.99 12.05
CA LEU A 38 -4.19 4.88 11.91
C LEU A 38 -3.52 3.54 12.23
N ALA A 39 -2.30 3.29 11.76
CA ALA A 39 -1.55 2.08 12.09
C ALA A 39 -1.28 1.96 13.60
N LEU A 40 -0.96 3.07 14.28
CA LEU A 40 -0.77 3.10 15.74
C LEU A 40 -2.06 2.76 16.51
N SER A 41 -3.25 3.05 15.95
CA SER A 41 -4.54 2.73 16.58
C SER A 41 -4.82 1.23 16.74
N PHE A 42 -4.12 0.37 16.00
CA PHE A 42 -4.20 -1.09 16.16
C PHE A 42 -3.41 -1.61 17.38
N GLY A 43 -2.67 -0.75 18.09
CA GLY A 43 -1.96 -1.14 19.32
C GLY A 43 -0.82 -2.14 19.08
N VAL A 44 -0.58 -3.02 20.05
CA VAL A 44 0.51 -4.03 20.06
C VAL A 44 0.01 -5.47 19.94
N ASP A 45 -1.30 -5.69 20.08
CA ASP A 45 -1.92 -7.02 20.00
C ASP A 45 -2.16 -7.39 18.53
N ASN A 46 -1.10 -7.86 17.89
CA ASN A 46 -1.12 -8.20 16.47
C ASN A 46 -2.06 -9.39 16.16
N ILE A 47 -2.42 -10.21 17.16
CA ILE A 47 -3.32 -11.35 16.97
C ILE A 47 -4.77 -10.86 16.84
N LYS A 48 -5.21 -9.99 17.74
CA LYS A 48 -6.59 -9.45 17.69
C LYS A 48 -6.86 -8.65 16.41
N ASN A 49 -5.83 -7.97 15.90
CA ASN A 49 -5.96 -7.09 14.75
C ASN A 49 -5.59 -7.74 13.41
N ARG A 50 -5.24 -9.03 13.43
CA ARG A 50 -4.71 -9.78 12.29
C ARG A 50 -5.59 -9.67 11.05
N GLU A 51 -6.89 -9.92 11.20
CA GLU A 51 -7.86 -9.88 10.09
C GLU A 51 -8.01 -8.47 9.50
N ALA A 52 -8.07 -7.47 10.37
CA ALA A 52 -8.19 -6.08 9.96
C ALA A 52 -6.95 -5.61 9.17
N LEU A 53 -5.75 -5.94 9.66
CA LEU A 53 -4.50 -5.58 8.98
C LEU A 53 -4.32 -6.35 7.67
N ALA A 54 -4.65 -7.64 7.65
CA ALA A 54 -4.66 -8.43 6.42
C ALA A 54 -5.59 -7.81 5.35
N THR A 55 -6.76 -7.33 5.78
CA THR A 55 -7.72 -6.63 4.90
C THR A 55 -7.13 -5.33 4.35
N ILE A 56 -6.52 -4.49 5.20
CA ILE A 56 -5.90 -3.23 4.77
C ILE A 56 -4.82 -3.48 3.71
N HIS A 57 -3.93 -4.45 3.94
CA HIS A 57 -2.88 -4.76 2.98
C HIS A 57 -3.42 -5.37 1.70
N HIS A 58 -4.36 -6.32 1.78
CA HIS A 58 -4.93 -6.95 0.60
C HIS A 58 -5.66 -5.94 -0.31
N ASP A 59 -6.53 -5.12 0.27
CA ASP A 59 -7.30 -4.13 -0.49
C ASP A 59 -6.42 -2.97 -0.95
N GLY A 60 -5.41 -2.59 -0.16
CA GLY A 60 -4.41 -1.60 -0.53
C GLY A 60 -3.55 -2.03 -1.71
N ILE A 61 -3.11 -3.30 -1.74
CA ILE A 61 -2.37 -3.86 -2.89
C ILE A 61 -3.25 -3.86 -4.14
N LYS A 62 -4.53 -4.21 -4.02
CA LYS A 62 -5.47 -4.15 -5.14
C LYS A 62 -5.59 -2.74 -5.71
N TYR A 63 -5.66 -1.75 -4.83
CA TYR A 63 -5.71 -0.34 -5.21
C TYR A 63 -4.40 0.12 -5.88
N ALA A 64 -3.25 -0.14 -5.24
CA ALA A 64 -1.94 0.31 -5.71
C ALA A 64 -1.54 -0.34 -7.06
N LEU A 65 -1.78 -1.64 -7.20
CA LEU A 65 -1.55 -2.37 -8.46
C LEU A 65 -2.73 -2.27 -9.42
N LYS A 66 -3.79 -1.54 -9.05
CA LYS A 66 -4.91 -1.25 -9.93
C LYS A 66 -5.54 -2.55 -10.48
N LEU A 67 -5.70 -3.59 -9.64
CA LEU A 67 -6.05 -4.97 -10.05
C LEU A 67 -7.51 -5.17 -10.51
N ASP A 68 -8.32 -4.13 -10.63
CA ASP A 68 -9.67 -4.25 -11.17
C ASP A 68 -9.64 -4.62 -12.66
N VAL A 69 -10.27 -5.76 -12.98
CA VAL A 69 -10.16 -6.54 -14.23
C VAL A 69 -10.98 -5.92 -15.37
N ARG A 70 -11.74 -4.85 -15.11
CA ARG A 70 -12.70 -4.27 -16.06
C ARG A 70 -12.10 -3.38 -17.14
N LYS A 71 -10.80 -3.10 -17.10
CA LYS A 71 -10.11 -2.31 -18.13
C LYS A 71 -8.76 -2.93 -18.47
N PRO A 72 -8.48 -3.28 -19.75
CA PRO A 72 -7.12 -3.61 -20.17
C PRO A 72 -6.24 -2.38 -19.95
N LYS A 73 -5.13 -2.53 -19.23
CA LYS A 73 -4.21 -1.42 -18.92
C LYS A 73 -2.98 -1.51 -19.79
N ASN A 74 -2.60 -0.37 -20.34
CA ASN A 74 -1.25 -0.07 -20.80
C ASN A 74 -0.28 -0.12 -19.59
N ALA A 75 0.98 -0.50 -19.83
CA ALA A 75 1.97 -0.69 -18.76
C ALA A 75 2.21 0.59 -17.93
N GLN A 76 1.97 1.76 -18.51
CA GLN A 76 2.23 3.07 -17.90
C GLN A 76 1.18 3.45 -16.84
N GLU A 77 -0.11 3.14 -17.03
CA GLU A 77 -1.17 3.43 -16.06
C GLU A 77 -1.08 2.55 -14.79
N ARG A 78 -0.27 1.50 -14.84
CA ARG A 78 -0.09 0.52 -13.76
C ARG A 78 0.69 1.09 -12.57
N PHE A 79 1.59 2.05 -12.79
CA PHE A 79 2.47 2.60 -11.75
C PHE A 79 1.93 3.84 -11.04
N GLU A 80 0.82 4.41 -11.52
CA GLU A 80 0.32 5.70 -11.01
C GLU A 80 -0.10 5.70 -9.53
N ASN A 81 -0.30 4.53 -8.92
CA ASN A 81 -0.71 4.41 -7.52
C ASN A 81 0.40 3.80 -6.64
N PHE A 82 1.62 3.65 -7.16
CA PHE A 82 2.69 2.98 -6.43
C PHE A 82 3.12 3.75 -5.19
N ALA A 83 3.12 5.08 -5.20
CA ALA A 83 3.40 5.87 -3.99
C ALA A 83 2.46 5.52 -2.81
N PHE A 84 1.28 4.92 -3.05
CA PHE A 84 0.41 4.40 -2.00
C PHE A 84 1.08 3.29 -1.15
N PHE A 85 2.10 2.60 -1.68
CA PHE A 85 2.89 1.62 -0.94
C PHE A 85 3.62 2.25 0.26
N GLU A 86 3.97 3.54 0.21
CA GLU A 86 4.55 4.24 1.37
C GLU A 86 3.57 4.34 2.52
N ILE A 87 2.27 4.52 2.24
CA ILE A 87 1.21 4.54 3.24
C ILE A 87 1.00 3.11 3.78
N LEU A 88 0.98 2.10 2.91
CA LEU A 88 0.85 0.70 3.34
C LEU A 88 2.04 0.22 4.18
N GLN A 89 3.23 0.77 3.94
CA GLN A 89 4.42 0.46 4.73
C GLN A 89 4.21 0.82 6.21
N GLU A 90 3.46 1.87 6.54
CA GLU A 90 3.16 2.25 7.93
C GLU A 90 2.39 1.17 8.70
N PHE A 91 1.60 0.34 8.01
CA PHE A 91 0.83 -0.76 8.61
C PHE A 91 1.65 -2.06 8.72
N SER A 92 2.71 -2.20 7.92
CA SER A 92 3.48 -3.45 7.84
C SER A 92 4.11 -3.92 9.17
N PRO A 93 4.57 -3.05 10.09
CA PRO A 93 5.10 -3.50 11.39
C PRO A 93 4.02 -4.08 12.31
N LYS A 94 2.74 -3.82 12.04
CA LYS A 94 1.61 -4.33 12.81
C LYS A 94 1.18 -5.74 12.37
N LEU A 95 1.56 -6.17 11.17
CA LEU A 95 1.26 -7.51 10.69
C LEU A 95 1.97 -8.57 11.53
N HIS A 96 1.23 -9.62 11.87
CA HIS A 96 1.81 -10.82 12.41
C HIS A 96 2.66 -11.55 11.36
N ARG A 97 3.73 -12.23 11.81
CA ARG A 97 4.78 -12.80 10.95
C ARG A 97 4.25 -13.69 9.82
N GLN A 98 3.25 -14.52 10.11
CA GLN A 98 2.65 -15.41 9.11
C GLN A 98 1.88 -14.64 8.03
N ASP A 99 1.25 -13.52 8.38
CA ASP A 99 0.50 -12.69 7.43
C ASP A 99 1.43 -11.87 6.54
N LYS A 100 2.56 -11.39 7.08
CA LYS A 100 3.59 -10.75 6.27
C LYS A 100 3.99 -11.63 5.08
N LEU A 101 4.22 -12.92 5.33
CA LEU A 101 4.54 -13.89 4.27
C LEU A 101 3.39 -14.10 3.28
N ALA A 102 2.15 -14.14 3.76
CA ALA A 102 0.98 -14.28 2.90
C ALA A 102 0.77 -13.04 2.01
N VAL A 103 0.93 -11.84 2.59
CA VAL A 103 0.84 -10.56 1.88
C VAL A 103 1.98 -10.42 0.87
N LEU A 104 3.23 -10.79 1.23
CA LEU A 104 4.36 -10.79 0.31
C LEU A 104 4.11 -11.70 -0.91
N LYS A 105 3.65 -12.93 -0.67
CA LYS A 105 3.28 -13.85 -1.76
C LYS A 105 2.16 -13.29 -2.64
N TYR A 106 1.19 -12.61 -2.04
CA TYR A 106 0.13 -11.95 -2.79
C TYR A 106 0.66 -10.77 -3.62
N LEU A 107 1.55 -9.94 -3.06
CA LEU A 107 2.20 -8.84 -3.77
C LEU A 107 2.98 -9.35 -5.00
N ASP A 108 3.88 -10.32 -4.78
CA ASP A 108 4.75 -10.89 -5.82
C ASP A 108 3.95 -11.61 -6.92
N LYS A 109 2.83 -12.25 -6.58
CA LYS A 109 1.97 -12.89 -7.58
C LYS A 109 1.31 -11.88 -8.53
N ASN A 110 1.02 -10.68 -8.05
CA ASN A 110 0.25 -9.69 -8.79
C ASN A 110 1.12 -8.63 -9.47
N CYS A 111 2.37 -8.47 -9.07
CA CYS A 111 3.38 -7.63 -9.72
C CYS A 111 4.40 -8.53 -10.44
N LYS A 112 4.34 -8.62 -11.78
CA LYS A 112 5.17 -9.54 -12.58
C LYS A 112 6.54 -8.93 -12.88
N GLN A 113 7.52 -9.76 -13.23
CA GLN A 113 8.87 -9.30 -13.61
C GLN A 113 8.87 -8.38 -14.85
N ASP A 114 7.94 -8.58 -15.79
CA ASP A 114 7.80 -7.66 -16.93
C ASP A 114 7.27 -6.27 -16.53
N ASP A 115 6.85 -6.08 -15.27
CA ASP A 115 6.47 -4.78 -14.71
C ASP A 115 7.69 -4.01 -14.15
N GLN A 116 8.90 -4.52 -14.30
CA GLN A 116 10.13 -3.90 -13.77
C GLN A 116 10.76 -2.88 -14.74
N ILE A 117 9.98 -2.35 -15.69
CA ILE A 117 10.50 -1.69 -16.90
C ILE A 117 11.30 -0.42 -16.61
N ASN A 118 11.11 0.22 -15.43
CA ASN A 118 11.88 1.40 -15.02
C ASN A 118 12.27 1.34 -13.54
N GLU A 119 13.34 0.59 -13.22
CA GLU A 119 13.87 0.50 -11.84
C GLU A 119 14.30 1.85 -11.23
N ASP A 120 14.60 2.83 -12.09
CA ASP A 120 14.99 4.19 -11.68
C ASP A 120 13.82 5.10 -11.27
N ASP A 121 12.57 4.66 -11.46
CA ASP A 121 11.37 5.41 -11.06
C ASP A 121 11.22 5.43 -9.53
N ASP A 122 11.04 6.63 -8.96
CA ASP A 122 10.79 6.78 -7.52
C ASP A 122 9.57 5.99 -7.06
N ASN A 123 8.57 5.82 -7.92
CA ASN A 123 7.42 4.95 -7.65
C ASN A 123 7.83 3.48 -7.48
N TRP A 124 8.75 2.98 -8.30
CA TRP A 124 9.25 1.60 -8.15
C TRP A 124 9.99 1.41 -6.82
N LYS A 125 10.73 2.43 -6.37
CA LYS A 125 11.40 2.40 -5.06
C LYS A 125 10.39 2.25 -3.91
N THR A 126 9.24 2.92 -3.96
CA THR A 126 8.19 2.77 -2.94
C THR A 126 7.66 1.34 -2.84
N PHE A 127 7.46 0.67 -3.99
CA PHE A 127 7.09 -0.74 -4.05
C PHE A 127 8.17 -1.63 -3.42
N LEU A 128 9.45 -1.42 -3.76
CA LEU A 128 10.56 -2.21 -3.21
C LEU A 128 10.68 -2.03 -1.69
N LEU A 129 10.53 -0.82 -1.18
CA LEU A 129 10.58 -0.53 0.26
C LEU A 129 9.45 -1.26 1.01
N TYR A 130 8.23 -1.21 0.49
CA TYR A 130 7.10 -1.95 1.05
C TYR A 130 7.30 -3.47 0.96
N ARG A 131 7.75 -3.99 -0.19
CA ARG A 131 8.08 -5.41 -0.36
C ARG A 131 9.11 -5.88 0.67
N ASN A 132 10.15 -5.08 0.89
CA ASN A 132 11.19 -5.36 1.88
C ASN A 132 10.65 -5.30 3.32
N SER A 133 9.72 -4.41 3.64
CA SER A 133 9.12 -4.35 4.98
C SER A 133 8.29 -5.59 5.32
N LEU A 134 7.70 -6.24 4.31
CA LEU A 134 7.01 -7.53 4.46
C LEU A 134 7.98 -8.71 4.59
N ALA A 135 9.16 -8.64 3.94
CA ALA A 135 10.17 -9.68 4.05
C ALA A 135 10.91 -9.67 5.41
N LYS A 136 10.91 -8.53 6.11
CA LYS A 136 11.49 -8.40 7.46
C LYS A 136 10.70 -9.22 8.48
N THR A 137 11.32 -10.28 8.96
CA THR A 137 10.92 -11.05 10.15
C THR A 137 11.61 -10.50 11.38
N GLU A 138 11.20 -9.33 11.84
CA GLU A 138 11.37 -8.94 13.25
C GLU A 138 10.21 -9.49 14.07
#